data_AF-A0A3C0SBV5-F1
#
_entry.id   AF-A0A3C0SBV5-F1
#
_cell.length_a   1.000
_cell.length_b   1.000
_cell.length_c   1.000
_cell.angle_alpha   90.00
_cell.angle_beta   90.00
_cell.angle_gamma   90.00
#
_symmetry.space_group_name_H-M   'P 1'
#
loop_
_entity.id
_entity.type
_entity.pdbx_description
1 polymer ?
#
loop_
_entity_poly.entity_id
_entity_poly.type
_entity_poly.pdbx_seq_one_letter_code
_entity_poly.pdbx_strand_id
1 'polypeptide(L)'
;MQDKKPRSAGGWGTLWYSLKKSRLAGGPWPMIRALLTRNSCKSCALGMGGQRGGLRDEQGNFPSVCNKSIAAQASDMQGAIPPNFFQRNNLETLSTWDPLRLEYSGRIVCPLLCEPGDTHYQEISWDEAFKRIAEK
;
A
#
# COMPACT_ATOMS: atom_id res chain seq x y z
N MET A 1 10.08 9.98 8.41
CA MET A 1 11.21 9.15 7.95
C MET A 1 11.53 9.56 6.51
N GLN A 2 12.61 10.29 6.26
CA GLN A 2 12.98 10.70 4.90
C GLN A 2 13.65 9.52 4.18
N ASP A 3 12.87 8.82 3.37
CA ASP A 3 13.41 7.79 2.48
C ASP A 3 14.16 8.44 1.32
N LYS A 4 15.49 8.41 1.37
CA LYS A 4 16.32 8.82 0.22
C LYS A 4 15.97 7.95 -0.99
N LYS A 5 15.57 8.59 -2.09
CA LYS A 5 15.35 7.93 -3.37
C LYS A 5 16.67 7.30 -3.85
N PRO A 6 16.66 6.07 -4.39
CA PRO A 6 17.86 5.49 -4.97
C PRO A 6 18.36 6.38 -6.11
N ARG A 7 19.69 6.61 -6.17
CA ARG A 7 20.32 7.49 -7.18
C ARG A 7 20.42 6.85 -8.57
N SER A 8 20.22 5.53 -8.66
CA SER A 8 20.29 4.74 -9.89
C SER A 8 19.09 3.81 -10.03
N ALA A 9 18.71 3.55 -11.28
CA ALA A 9 17.62 2.62 -11.61
C ALA A 9 18.00 1.13 -11.43
N GLY A 10 19.30 0.83 -11.24
CA GLY A 10 19.82 -0.51 -11.01
C GLY A 10 21.08 -0.53 -10.13
N GLY A 11 21.59 -1.73 -9.88
CA GLY A 11 22.77 -1.97 -9.04
C GLY A 11 22.44 -2.16 -7.56
N TRP A 12 23.45 -2.09 -6.69
CA TRP A 12 23.31 -2.40 -5.27
C TRP A 12 22.27 -1.52 -4.54
N GLY A 13 22.11 -0.26 -4.95
CA GLY A 13 21.14 0.65 -4.34
C GLY A 13 19.70 0.16 -4.44
N THR A 14 19.32 -0.51 -5.53
CA THR A 14 17.97 -1.04 -5.72
C THR A 14 17.72 -2.31 -4.92
N LEU A 15 18.74 -3.15 -4.77
CA LEU A 15 18.71 -4.31 -3.89
C LEU A 15 18.51 -3.89 -2.42
N TRP A 16 19.28 -2.90 -1.96
CA TRP A 16 19.13 -2.34 -0.61
C TRP A 16 17.76 -1.70 -0.38
N TYR A 17 17.26 -0.95 -1.37
CA TYR A 17 15.91 -0.39 -1.33
C TYR A 17 14.84 -1.49 -1.19
N SER A 18 14.95 -2.54 -1.99
CA SER A 18 14.01 -3.68 -1.96
C SER A 18 14.04 -4.39 -0.61
N LEU A 19 15.23 -4.61 -0.04
CA LEU A 19 15.38 -5.19 1.29
C LEU A 19 14.79 -4.29 2.38
N LYS A 20 14.98 -2.97 2.28
CA LYS A 20 14.38 -2.00 3.20
C LYS A 20 12.86 -2.03 3.15
N LYS A 21 12.26 -2.05 1.94
CA LYS A 21 10.81 -2.16 1.76
C LYS A 21 10.27 -3.48 2.30
N SER A 22 10.99 -4.57 2.05
CA SER A 22 10.67 -5.86 2.61
C SER A 22 10.67 -5.85 4.15
N ARG A 23 11.64 -5.19 4.79
CA ARG A 23 11.66 -5.05 6.26
C ARG A 23 10.45 -4.28 6.79
N LEU A 24 10.02 -3.22 6.10
CA LEU A 24 8.81 -2.47 6.48
C LEU A 24 7.53 -3.33 6.34
N ALA A 25 7.51 -4.25 5.39
CA ALA A 25 6.40 -5.18 5.12
C ALA A 25 6.45 -6.48 5.96
N GLY A 26 7.17 -6.50 7.08
CA GLY A 26 7.25 -7.68 7.96
C GLY A 26 8.40 -8.65 7.66
N GLY A 27 9.30 -8.32 6.73
CA GLY A 27 10.56 -9.03 6.50
C GLY A 27 10.71 -9.68 5.11
N PRO A 28 11.89 -10.28 4.83
CA PRO A 28 12.20 -10.92 3.54
C PRO A 28 11.29 -12.11 3.25
N TRP A 29 10.97 -12.91 4.28
CA TRP A 29 10.19 -14.12 4.08
C TRP A 29 8.71 -13.84 3.75
N PRO A 30 7.98 -12.98 4.49
CA PRO A 30 6.63 -12.58 4.10
C PRO A 30 6.59 -11.91 2.73
N MET A 31 7.58 -11.07 2.41
CA MET A 31 7.68 -10.41 1.11
C MET A 31 7.85 -11.43 -0.02
N ILE A 32 8.80 -12.36 0.09
CA ILE A 32 9.02 -13.40 -0.94
C ILE A 32 7.75 -14.25 -1.10
N ARG A 33 7.11 -14.66 0.00
CA ARG A 33 5.85 -15.41 -0.05
C ARG A 33 4.77 -14.62 -0.80
N ALA A 34 4.61 -13.33 -0.51
CA ALA A 34 3.64 -12.48 -1.18
C ALA A 34 3.96 -12.32 -2.67
N LEU A 35 5.23 -12.07 -3.02
CA LEU A 35 5.71 -11.97 -4.40
C LEU A 35 5.50 -13.27 -5.21
N LEU A 36 5.59 -14.42 -4.54
CA LEU A 36 5.38 -15.74 -5.16
C LEU A 36 3.90 -16.12 -5.35
N THR A 37 2.97 -15.40 -4.71
CA THR A 37 1.53 -15.68 -4.88
C THR A 37 1.01 -15.23 -6.25
N ARG A 38 -0.26 -15.56 -6.54
CA ARG A 38 -0.98 -14.98 -7.68
C ARG A 38 -1.32 -13.53 -7.35
N ASN A 39 -0.50 -12.63 -7.86
CA ASN A 39 -0.66 -11.19 -7.72
C ASN A 39 -0.53 -10.51 -9.09
N SER A 40 -1.08 -9.31 -9.18
CA SER A 40 -0.96 -8.45 -10.36
C SER A 40 -0.27 -7.15 -9.94
N CYS A 41 0.76 -6.73 -10.67
CA CYS A 41 1.44 -5.48 -10.37
C CYS A 41 0.51 -4.29 -10.66
N LYS A 42 0.24 -3.46 -9.64
CA LYS A 42 -0.60 -2.24 -9.78
C LYS A 42 -0.01 -1.15 -10.67
N SER A 43 1.20 -1.32 -11.19
CA SER A 43 1.89 -0.32 -12.00
C SER A 43 2.10 -0.75 -13.46
N CYS A 44 2.79 -1.86 -13.71
CA CYS A 44 3.25 -2.17 -15.07
C CYS A 44 3.27 -3.67 -15.43
N ALA A 45 2.59 -4.53 -14.66
CA ALA A 45 2.50 -5.99 -14.84
C ALA A 45 3.82 -6.80 -14.79
N LEU A 46 5.00 -6.18 -14.99
CA LEU A 46 6.28 -6.88 -15.06
C LEU A 46 6.61 -7.62 -13.75
N GLY A 47 6.69 -8.94 -13.85
CA GLY A 47 7.14 -9.81 -12.78
C GLY A 47 6.11 -10.11 -11.70
N MET A 48 4.84 -9.96 -12.03
CA MET A 48 3.70 -10.35 -11.22
C MET A 48 2.66 -10.93 -12.15
N GLY A 49 2.97 -12.14 -12.66
CA GLY A 49 2.30 -12.87 -13.74
C GLY A 49 0.82 -13.17 -13.56
N GLY A 50 0.09 -12.36 -12.79
CA GLY A 50 -1.35 -12.39 -12.62
C GLY A 50 -1.82 -13.75 -12.14
N GLN A 51 -2.64 -14.39 -12.97
CA GLN A 51 -3.14 -15.73 -12.71
C GLN A 51 -2.05 -16.81 -12.75
N ARG A 52 -0.97 -16.59 -13.52
CA ARG A 52 0.19 -17.48 -13.56
C ARG A 52 1.06 -17.29 -12.31
N GLY A 53 0.98 -16.11 -11.68
CA GLY A 53 1.61 -15.74 -10.42
C GLY A 53 3.14 -15.87 -10.42
N GLY A 54 3.73 -15.66 -9.24
CA GLY A 54 5.03 -16.26 -8.95
C GLY A 54 6.24 -15.62 -9.59
N LEU A 55 6.36 -14.29 -9.60
CA LEU A 55 7.53 -13.59 -10.17
C LEU A 55 7.84 -13.96 -11.64
N ARG A 56 6.78 -14.07 -12.43
CA ARG A 56 6.84 -14.33 -13.87
C ARG A 56 6.42 -13.10 -14.65
N ASP A 57 7.08 -12.87 -15.79
CA ASP A 57 6.67 -11.87 -16.76
C ASP A 57 5.72 -12.49 -17.80
N GLU A 58 5.26 -11.67 -18.74
CA GLU A 58 4.36 -12.09 -19.82
C GLU A 58 4.97 -13.16 -20.74
N GLN A 59 6.31 -13.25 -20.78
CA GLN A 59 7.04 -14.27 -21.55
C GLN A 59 7.28 -15.55 -20.73
N GLY A 60 6.94 -15.55 -19.44
CA GLY A 60 7.11 -16.70 -18.54
C GLY A 60 8.48 -16.78 -17.85
N ASN A 61 9.34 -15.76 -18.02
CA ASN A 61 10.67 -15.72 -17.43
C ASN A 61 10.59 -15.63 -15.91
N PHE A 62 11.39 -16.44 -15.23
CA PHE A 62 11.46 -16.52 -13.78
C PHE A 62 12.92 -16.56 -13.31
N PRO A 63 13.30 -15.78 -12.27
CA PRO A 63 12.52 -14.75 -11.60
C PRO A 63 12.56 -13.42 -12.37
N SER A 64 11.41 -12.76 -12.51
CA SER A 64 11.31 -11.39 -13.00
C SER A 64 10.47 -10.57 -12.02
N VAL A 65 10.97 -9.39 -11.64
CA VAL A 65 10.26 -8.42 -10.79
C VAL A 65 10.91 -7.05 -10.92
N CYS A 66 10.12 -6.00 -10.94
CA CYS A 66 10.63 -4.63 -10.88
C CYS A 66 10.55 -4.04 -9.47
N ASN A 67 11.43 -3.08 -9.16
CA ASN A 67 11.45 -2.41 -7.85
C ASN A 67 10.12 -1.72 -7.49
N LYS A 68 9.39 -1.20 -8.50
CA LYS A 68 8.07 -0.61 -8.30
C LYS A 68 7.06 -1.65 -7.81
N SER A 69 7.15 -2.88 -8.31
CA SER A 69 6.31 -3.99 -7.87
C SER A 69 6.57 -4.34 -6.41
N ILE A 70 7.83 -4.34 -6.00
CA ILE A 70 8.20 -4.58 -4.59
C ILE A 70 7.67 -3.46 -3.70
N ALA A 71 7.77 -2.20 -4.14
CA ALA A 71 7.21 -1.07 -3.40
C ALA A 71 5.68 -1.14 -3.27
N ALA A 72 4.98 -1.49 -4.35
CA ALA A 72 3.53 -1.66 -4.36
C ALA A 72 3.09 -2.83 -3.47
N GLN A 73 3.78 -3.96 -3.54
CA GLN A 73 3.52 -5.13 -2.69
C GLN A 73 3.78 -4.82 -1.22
N ALA A 74 4.81 -4.02 -0.91
CA ALA A 74 5.07 -3.59 0.46
C ALA A 74 3.94 -2.73 1.03
N SER A 75 3.36 -1.84 0.20
CA SER A 75 2.16 -1.06 0.57
C SER A 75 0.94 -1.96 0.81
N ASP A 76 0.72 -2.99 -0.02
CA ASP A 76 -0.38 -3.96 0.18
C ASP A 76 -0.28 -4.73 1.50
N MET A 77 0.94 -5.07 1.87
CA MET A 77 1.26 -5.82 3.08
C MET A 77 1.24 -4.94 4.35
N GLN A 78 1.06 -3.63 4.21
CA GLN A 78 0.96 -2.72 5.34
C GLN A 78 -0.32 -3.01 6.14
N GLY A 79 -0.23 -2.86 7.46
CA GLY A 79 -1.37 -3.02 8.35
C GLY A 79 -2.41 -1.92 8.19
N ALA A 80 -3.56 -2.12 8.83
CA ALA A 80 -4.60 -1.10 8.96
C ALA A 80 -4.06 0.18 9.62
N ILE A 81 -4.70 1.31 9.30
CA ILE A 81 -4.53 2.54 10.08
C ILE A 81 -4.84 2.24 11.57
N PRO A 82 -4.01 2.71 12.52
CA PRO A 82 -4.24 2.46 13.94
C PRO A 82 -5.62 2.94 14.42
N PRO A 83 -6.22 2.26 15.41
CA PRO A 83 -7.48 2.71 16.00
C PRO A 83 -7.39 4.15 16.52
N ASN A 84 -8.48 4.90 16.36
CA ASN A 84 -8.60 6.31 16.76
C ASN A 84 -7.70 7.27 15.98
N PHE A 85 -7.08 6.86 14.88
CA PHE A 85 -6.29 7.75 14.03
C PHE A 85 -7.12 8.93 13.52
N PHE A 86 -8.33 8.66 13.01
CA PHE A 86 -9.22 9.69 12.49
C PHE A 86 -9.87 10.54 13.58
N GLN A 87 -9.95 10.06 14.82
CA GLN A 87 -10.37 10.86 15.98
C GLN A 87 -9.29 11.85 16.42
N ARG A 88 -8.00 11.51 16.21
CA ARG A 88 -6.86 12.34 16.63
C ARG A 88 -6.42 13.36 15.58
N ASN A 89 -6.71 13.10 14.31
CA ASN A 89 -6.25 13.92 13.20
C ASN A 89 -7.48 14.51 12.47
N ASN A 90 -7.66 15.83 12.60
CA ASN A 90 -8.71 16.55 11.88
C ASN A 90 -8.38 16.70 10.38
N LEU A 91 -9.39 17.01 9.59
CA LEU A 91 -9.30 17.16 8.12
C LEU A 91 -8.28 18.24 7.72
N GLU A 92 -8.25 19.35 8.45
CA GLU A 92 -7.30 20.44 8.21
C GLU A 92 -5.85 19.95 8.37
N THR A 93 -5.56 19.25 9.46
CA THR A 93 -4.23 18.66 9.73
C THR A 93 -3.87 17.65 8.65
N LEU A 94 -4.78 16.74 8.30
CA LEU A 94 -4.54 15.73 7.26
C LEU A 94 -4.29 16.37 5.88
N SER A 95 -4.94 17.49 5.56
CA SER A 95 -4.74 18.20 4.28
C SER A 95 -3.35 18.83 4.15
N THR A 96 -2.67 19.10 5.27
CA THR A 96 -1.28 19.61 5.28
C THR A 96 -0.22 18.51 5.13
N TRP A 97 -0.60 17.23 5.24
CA TRP A 97 0.36 16.13 5.16
C TRP A 97 0.72 15.79 3.73
N ASP A 98 1.99 15.43 3.51
CA ASP A 98 2.42 14.96 2.20
C ASP A 98 1.86 13.55 1.90
N PRO A 99 1.68 13.19 0.61
CA PRO A 99 1.13 11.89 0.24
C PRO A 99 1.89 10.69 0.79
N LEU A 100 3.22 10.78 0.94
CA LEU A 100 4.01 9.67 1.48
C LEU A 100 3.74 9.46 2.97
N ARG A 101 3.56 10.54 3.73
CA ARG A 101 3.17 10.47 5.13
C ARG A 101 1.76 9.88 5.30
N LEU A 102 0.81 10.25 4.42
CA LEU A 102 -0.53 9.66 4.41
C LEU A 102 -0.48 8.15 4.11
N GLU A 103 0.27 7.73 3.10
CA GLU A 103 0.45 6.31 2.77
C GLU A 103 1.03 5.51 3.96
N TYR A 104 2.00 6.07 4.66
CA TYR A 104 2.60 5.43 5.84
C TYR A 104 1.73 5.46 7.10
N SER A 105 0.57 6.11 7.08
CA SER A 105 -0.36 6.07 8.22
C SER A 105 -1.04 4.71 8.39
N GLY A 106 -1.12 3.90 7.32
CA GLY A 106 -1.79 2.60 7.31
C GLY A 106 -2.75 2.45 6.15
N ARG A 107 -3.35 1.27 6.02
CA ARG A 107 -4.43 1.02 5.07
C ARG A 107 -5.79 1.39 5.65
N ILE A 108 -6.62 2.05 4.84
CA ILE A 108 -8.04 2.24 5.16
C ILE A 108 -8.74 0.88 5.02
N VAL A 109 -9.32 0.38 6.12
CA VAL A 109 -9.97 -0.94 6.19
C VAL A 109 -11.45 -0.86 6.61
N CYS A 110 -11.89 0.31 7.03
CA CYS A 110 -13.27 0.62 7.39
C CYS A 110 -13.78 1.80 6.54
N PRO A 111 -15.09 1.87 6.25
CA PRO A 111 -15.69 3.04 5.63
C PRO A 111 -15.54 4.28 6.51
N LEU A 112 -15.31 5.42 5.87
CA LEU A 112 -15.18 6.71 6.53
C LEU A 112 -16.32 7.63 6.10
N LEU A 113 -16.91 8.33 7.07
CA LEU A 113 -17.95 9.32 6.89
C LEU A 113 -17.39 10.72 7.21
N CYS A 114 -17.82 11.70 6.44
CA CYS A 114 -17.62 13.11 6.73
C CYS A 114 -18.89 13.84 6.29
N GLU A 115 -19.61 14.42 7.26
CA GLU A 115 -20.83 15.20 7.01
C GLU A 115 -20.50 16.70 6.90
N PRO A 116 -21.41 17.50 6.32
CA PRO A 116 -21.23 18.95 6.28
C PRO A 116 -21.06 19.53 7.69
N GLY A 117 -19.92 20.20 7.92
CA GLY A 117 -19.57 20.77 9.22
C GLY A 117 -18.67 19.88 10.08
N ASP A 118 -18.43 18.63 9.69
CA ASP A 118 -17.50 17.76 10.40
C ASP A 118 -16.06 18.25 10.26
N THR A 119 -15.29 18.08 11.34
CA THR A 119 -13.86 18.39 11.38
C THR A 119 -12.98 17.14 11.30
N HIS A 120 -13.55 15.94 11.48
CA HIS A 120 -12.85 14.66 11.51
C HIS A 120 -13.60 13.63 10.67
N TYR A 121 -12.88 12.66 10.12
CA TYR A 121 -13.52 11.47 9.57
C TYR A 121 -14.06 10.59 10.71
N GLN A 122 -15.28 10.09 10.54
CA GLN A 122 -15.89 9.12 11.43
C GLN A 122 -15.82 7.73 10.80
N GLU A 123 -15.30 6.76 11.54
CA GLU A 123 -15.36 5.36 11.11
C GLU A 123 -16.78 4.84 11.30
N ILE A 124 -17.39 4.32 10.24
CA ILE A 124 -18.73 3.74 10.28
C ILE A 124 -18.69 2.26 9.87
N SER A 125 -19.76 1.54 10.18
CA SER A 125 -19.88 0.14 9.74
C SER A 125 -20.15 0.05 8.23
N TRP A 126 -19.84 -1.10 7.63
CA TRP A 126 -20.20 -1.39 6.25
C TRP A 126 -21.71 -1.37 6.02
N ASP A 127 -22.51 -1.88 6.95
CA ASP A 127 -23.97 -1.88 6.86
C ASP A 127 -24.52 -0.45 6.83
N GLU A 128 -23.99 0.43 7.68
CA GLU A 128 -24.36 1.85 7.66
C GLU A 128 -23.94 2.55 6.36
N ALA A 129 -22.71 2.28 5.89
CA ALA A 129 -22.22 2.85 4.64
C ALA A 129 -23.11 2.46 3.45
N PHE A 130 -23.47 1.16 3.33
CA PHE A 130 -24.34 0.69 2.27
C PHE A 130 -25.76 1.27 2.37
N LYS A 131 -26.32 1.36 3.58
CA LYS A 131 -27.63 1.97 3.79
C LYS A 131 -27.65 3.43 3.32
N ARG A 132 -26.66 4.24 3.73
CA ARG A 132 -26.55 5.66 3.33
C ARG A 132 -26.33 5.84 1.84
N ILE A 133 -25.58 4.95 1.18
CA ILE A 133 -25.39 4.99 -0.29
C ILE A 133 -26.70 4.69 -1.01
N ALA A 134 -27.51 3.76 -0.51
CA ALA A 134 -28.78 3.37 -1.12
C ALA A 134 -29.91 4.38 -0.89
N GLU A 135 -29.86 5.15 0.20
CA GLU A 135 -30.86 6.18 0.55
C GLU A 135 -30.60 7.54 -0.14
N LYS A 136 -29.50 7.68 -0.89
CA LYS A 136 -29.17 8.85 -1.71
C LYS A 136 -29.64 8.70 -3.15
#